data_AF-A0A843EF99-F1
#
_entry.id   AF-A0A843EF99-F1
#
_cell.length_a   1.000
_cell.length_b   1.000
_cell.length_c   1.000
_cell.angle_alpha   90.00
_cell.angle_beta   90.00
_cell.angle_gamma   90.00
#
_symmetry.space_group_name_H-M   'P 1'
#
loop_
_entity.id
_entity.type
_entity.pdbx_description
1 polymer ?
#
loop_
_entity_poly.entity_id
_entity_poly.type
_entity_poly.pdbx_seq_one_letter_code
_entity_poly.pdbx_strand_id
1 'polypeptide(L)'
;LRHIAGSVASMSDHVIVTRPDSSRALDCASIMKEVAIHTDNAESIPDFDAALGRAEAVAGDRFVLITGSFAMAESAFRWLERKGVHSAPFR
;
A
#
# COMPACT_ATOMS: atom_id res chain seq x y z
N LEU A 1 -11.35 -8.20 -3.22
CA LEU A 1 -11.14 -6.77 -2.91
C LEU A 1 -11.94 -6.34 -1.69
N ARG A 2 -13.28 -6.40 -1.71
CA ARG A 2 -14.14 -6.04 -0.55
C ARG A 2 -13.67 -6.56 0.80
N HIS A 3 -13.47 -7.88 0.93
CA HIS A 3 -13.03 -8.47 2.20
C HIS A 3 -11.63 -8.03 2.64
N ILE A 4 -10.71 -7.78 1.68
CA ILE A 4 -9.36 -7.29 1.97
C ILE A 4 -9.42 -5.84 2.43
N ALA A 5 -10.13 -4.99 1.69
CA ALA A 5 -10.31 -3.58 2.03
C ALA A 5 -10.94 -3.42 3.42
N GLY A 6 -12.01 -4.16 3.73
CA GLY A 6 -12.65 -4.10 5.05
C GLY A 6 -11.78 -4.61 6.20
N SER A 7 -11.03 -5.69 6.00
CA SER A 7 -10.15 -6.22 7.05
C SER A 7 -8.97 -5.29 7.32
N VAL A 8 -8.35 -4.77 6.26
CA VAL A 8 -7.18 -3.89 6.40
C VAL A 8 -7.58 -2.52 6.93
N ALA A 9 -8.66 -1.93 6.40
CA ALA A 9 -9.10 -0.60 6.81
C ALA A 9 -9.52 -0.55 8.29
N SER A 10 -10.16 -1.60 8.82
CA SER A 10 -10.57 -1.64 10.22
C SER A 10 -9.40 -1.81 11.20
N MET A 11 -8.25 -2.29 10.74
CA MET A 11 -7.04 -2.49 11.54
C MET A 11 -5.99 -1.39 11.35
N SER A 12 -6.20 -0.48 10.40
CA SER A 12 -5.21 0.54 10.02
C SER A 12 -5.64 1.91 10.53
N ASP A 13 -4.71 2.64 11.15
CA ASP A 13 -4.97 4.02 11.57
C ASP A 13 -5.20 4.96 10.38
N HIS A 14 -4.55 4.65 9.24
CA HIS A 14 -4.61 5.42 8.00
C HIS A 14 -4.37 4.49 6.80
N VAL A 15 -5.11 4.68 5.71
CA VAL A 15 -5.00 3.84 4.50
C VAL A 15 -4.59 4.67 3.30
N ILE A 16 -3.52 4.27 2.60
CA ILE A 16 -3.11 4.88 1.34
C ILE A 16 -3.36 3.89 0.21
N VAL A 17 -4.19 4.28 -0.75
CA VAL A 17 -4.45 3.52 -1.97
C VAL A 17 -3.48 3.94 -3.05
N THR A 18 -2.76 2.99 -3.63
CA THR A 18 -1.78 3.24 -4.71
C THR A 18 -1.84 2.15 -5.79
N ARG A 19 -0.99 2.25 -6.82
CA ARG A 19 -0.93 1.30 -7.93
C ARG A 19 0.42 0.56 -7.93
N PRO A 20 0.41 -0.79 -8.02
CA PRO A 20 1.62 -1.53 -8.36
C PRO A 20 2.07 -1.26 -9.78
N ASP A 21 3.34 -1.56 -10.07
CA ASP A 21 3.84 -1.68 -11.44
C ASP A 21 3.26 -2.94 -12.09
N SER A 22 2.04 -2.83 -12.60
CA SER A 22 1.30 -3.91 -13.25
C SER A 22 0.24 -3.37 -14.20
N SER A 23 0.21 -3.88 -15.43
CA SER A 23 -0.84 -3.55 -16.41
C SER A 23 -2.24 -3.98 -15.99
N ARG A 24 -2.35 -4.91 -15.03
CA ARG A 24 -3.63 -5.39 -14.48
C ARG A 24 -4.07 -4.60 -13.24
N ALA A 25 -3.31 -3.60 -12.81
CA ALA A 25 -3.64 -2.80 -11.65
C ALA A 25 -4.92 -1.99 -11.91
N LEU A 26 -5.92 -2.18 -11.04
CA LEU A 26 -7.08 -1.29 -10.97
C LEU A 26 -6.62 0.15 -10.71
N ASP A 27 -7.43 1.10 -11.14
CA ASP A 27 -7.21 2.50 -10.81
C ASP A 27 -7.49 2.76 -9.33
N CYS A 28 -6.83 3.79 -8.78
CA CYS A 28 -6.98 4.12 -7.36
C CYS A 28 -8.41 4.54 -7.01
N ALA A 29 -9.14 5.20 -7.90
CA ALA A 29 -10.48 5.68 -7.61
C ALA A 29 -11.46 4.52 -7.40
N SER A 30 -11.33 3.45 -8.20
CA SER A 30 -12.11 2.23 -8.04
C SER A 30 -11.84 1.54 -6.70
N ILE A 31 -10.58 1.46 -6.26
CA ILE A 31 -10.24 0.86 -4.95
C ILE A 31 -10.68 1.78 -3.80
N MET A 32 -10.49 3.09 -3.94
CA MET A 32 -10.84 4.08 -2.92
C MET A 32 -12.34 4.06 -2.60
N LYS A 33 -13.20 3.87 -3.61
CA LYS A 33 -14.66 3.70 -3.39
C LYS A 33 -14.99 2.58 -2.41
N GLU A 34 -14.23 1.48 -2.45
CA GLU A 34 -14.45 0.35 -1.55
C GLU A 34 -13.79 0.59 -0.17
N VAL A 35 -12.62 1.25 -0.13
CA VAL A 35 -11.96 1.61 1.14
C VAL A 35 -12.78 2.61 1.95
N ALA A 36 -13.38 3.60 1.28
CA ALA A 36 -14.20 4.64 1.91
C ALA A 36 -15.48 4.11 2.59
N ILE A 37 -15.88 2.86 2.31
CA ILE A 37 -16.99 2.20 3.02
C ILE A 37 -16.57 1.83 4.46
N HIS A 38 -15.27 1.69 4.72
CA HIS A 38 -14.75 1.10 5.96
C HIS A 38 -13.91 2.07 6.80
N THR A 39 -13.45 3.18 6.22
CA THR A 39 -12.69 4.21 6.94
C THR A 39 -12.81 5.56 6.25
N ASP A 40 -12.90 6.62 7.05
CA ASP A 40 -12.84 8.00 6.58
C ASP A 40 -11.40 8.54 6.51
N ASN A 41 -10.44 7.81 7.09
CA ASN A 41 -9.03 8.22 7.14
C ASN A 41 -8.22 7.50 6.06
N ALA A 42 -8.53 7.81 4.81
CA ALA A 42 -7.84 7.25 3.66
C ALA A 42 -7.55 8.31 2.59
N GLU A 43 -6.44 8.12 1.87
CA GLU A 43 -6.08 8.93 0.71
C GLU A 43 -5.61 8.06 -0.46
N SER A 44 -5.60 8.62 -1.66
CA SER A 44 -5.15 7.91 -2.86
C SER A 44 -3.96 8.63 -3.51
N ILE A 45 -2.86 7.91 -3.72
CA ILE A 45 -1.64 8.41 -4.36
C ILE A 45 -1.27 7.41 -5.47
N PRO A 46 -1.51 7.74 -6.75
CA PRO A 46 -1.31 6.79 -7.84
C PRO A 46 0.14 6.36 -8.08
N ASP A 47 1.10 7.22 -7.74
CA ASP A 47 2.52 6.93 -7.84
C ASP A 47 2.98 6.12 -6.63
N PHE A 48 3.61 4.97 -6.87
CA PHE A 48 3.98 4.04 -5.82
C PHE A 48 5.05 4.61 -4.89
N ASP A 49 6.08 5.26 -5.44
CA ASP A 49 7.21 5.76 -4.67
C ASP A 49 6.77 6.95 -3.79
N ALA A 50 5.91 7.82 -4.31
CA ALA A 50 5.28 8.89 -3.55
C ALA A 50 4.34 8.35 -2.46
N ALA A 51 3.58 7.29 -2.75
CA ALA A 51 2.69 6.66 -1.77
C ALA A 51 3.48 6.07 -0.60
N LEU A 52 4.62 5.42 -0.87
CA LEU A 52 5.49 4.91 0.19
C LEU A 52 6.16 6.02 0.99
N GLY A 53 6.65 7.08 0.34
CA GLY A 53 7.18 8.24 1.06
C GLY A 53 6.14 8.89 1.97
N ARG A 54 4.89 8.98 1.51
CA ARG A 54 3.76 9.44 2.33
C ARG A 54 3.46 8.49 3.48
N ALA A 55 3.47 7.18 3.24
CA ALA A 55 3.22 6.16 4.27
C ALA A 55 4.27 6.23 5.38
N GLU A 56 5.56 6.35 5.04
CA GLU A 56 6.65 6.54 6.01
C GLU A 56 6.45 7.81 6.84
N ALA A 57 6.12 8.94 6.19
CA ALA A 57 5.88 10.21 6.88
C ALA A 57 4.67 10.16 7.84
N VAL A 58 3.60 9.44 7.48
CA VAL A 58 2.41 9.26 8.33
C VAL A 58 2.65 8.26 9.46
N ALA A 59 3.41 7.19 9.21
CA ALA A 59 3.68 6.16 10.19
C ALA A 59 4.53 6.68 11.35
N GLY A 60 5.58 7.46 11.07
CA GLY A 60 6.57 7.85 12.08
C GLY A 60 7.27 6.62 12.65
N ASP A 61 7.17 6.42 13.97
CA ASP A 61 7.76 5.26 14.66
C ASP A 61 6.87 3.99 14.60
N ARG A 62 5.77 4.00 13.84
CA ARG A 62 4.85 2.87 13.66
C ARG A 62 5.21 2.05 12.43
N PHE A 63 4.46 0.97 12.21
CA PHE A 63 4.64 0.07 11.07
C PHE A 63 3.83 0.50 9.84
N VAL A 64 4.39 0.26 8.65
CA VAL A 64 3.70 0.35 7.37
C VAL A 64 3.42 -1.07 6.86
N LEU A 65 2.14 -1.39 6.61
CA LEU A 65 1.73 -2.64 5.97
C LEU A 65 1.48 -2.40 4.48
N ILE A 66 2.23 -3.09 3.62
CA ILE A 66 2.02 -3.08 2.16
C ILE A 66 1.31 -4.37 1.76
N THR A 67 0.14 -4.26 1.12
CA THR A 67 -0.71 -5.42 0.79
C THR A 67 -1.56 -5.20 -0.47
N GLY A 68 -2.36 -6.20 -0.83
CA GLY A 68 -3.37 -6.12 -1.89
C GLY A 68 -3.09 -7.02 -3.09
N SER A 69 -1.83 -7.31 -3.41
CA SER A 69 -1.45 -8.25 -4.48
C SER A 69 0.02 -8.67 -4.42
N PHE A 70 0.38 -9.75 -5.12
CA PHE A 70 1.80 -10.11 -5.32
C PHE A 70 2.59 -9.03 -6.06
N ALA A 71 1.99 -8.35 -7.03
CA ALA A 71 2.62 -7.23 -7.72
C ALA A 71 2.93 -6.07 -6.76
N MET A 72 2.15 -5.91 -5.69
CA MET A 72 2.46 -4.94 -4.64
C MET A 72 3.64 -5.35 -3.76
N ALA A 73 3.68 -6.61 -3.36
CA ALA A 73 4.85 -7.13 -2.66
C ALA A 73 6.12 -6.97 -3.51
N GLU A 74 6.08 -7.31 -4.80
CA GLU A 74 7.21 -7.13 -5.72
C GLU A 74 7.64 -5.66 -5.85
N SER A 75 6.69 -4.74 -6.04
CA SER A 75 7.00 -3.31 -6.13
C SER A 75 7.68 -2.80 -4.86
N ALA A 76 7.22 -3.25 -3.69
CA ALA A 76 7.81 -2.94 -2.39
C ALA A 76 9.22 -3.50 -2.23
N PHE A 77 9.46 -4.76 -2.62
CA PHE A 77 10.80 -5.35 -2.60
C PHE A 77 11.77 -4.56 -3.47
N ARG A 78 11.39 -4.24 -4.71
CA ARG A 78 12.23 -3.43 -5.60
C ARG A 78 12.50 -2.05 -5.02
N TRP A 79 11.54 -1.44 -4.33
CA TRP A 79 11.73 -0.15 -3.67
C TRP A 79 12.70 -0.25 -2.48
N LEU A 80 12.59 -1.30 -1.67
CA LEU A 80 13.53 -1.57 -0.56
C LEU A 80 14.95 -1.79 -1.08
N GLU A 81 15.11 -2.57 -2.15
CA GLU A 81 16.41 -2.78 -2.82
C GLU A 81 17.01 -1.45 -3.30
N ARG A 82 16.22 -0.57 -3.92
CA ARG A 82 16.67 0.78 -4.34
C ARG A 82 17.11 1.65 -3.16
N LYS A 83 16.50 1.47 -1.98
CA LYS A 83 16.91 2.13 -0.73
C LYS A 83 18.14 1.50 -0.07
N GLY A 84 18.70 0.43 -0.63
CA GLY A 84 19.82 -0.30 -0.04
C GLY A 84 19.42 -1.19 1.15
N VAL A 85 18.11 -1.40 1.36
CA VAL A 85 17.60 -2.34 2.36
C VAL A 85 17.65 -3.73 1.75
N HIS A 86 18.64 -4.52 2.17
CA HIS A 86 18.80 -5.89 1.72
C HIS A 86 18.05 -6.82 2.66
N SER A 87 16.98 -7.46 2.17
CA SER A 87 16.34 -8.56 2.89
C SER A 87 17.27 -9.76 2.91
N ALA A 88 17.42 -10.40 4.07
CA ALA A 88 18.03 -11.73 4.14
C ALA A 88 17.27 -12.68 3.19
N PRO A 89 17.95 -13.60 2.49
CA PRO A 89 17.28 -14.53 1.59
C PRO A 89 16.20 -15.29 2.36
N PHE A 90 14.98 -15.32 1.81
CA PHE A 90 13.92 -16.20 2.29
C PHE A 90 14.45 -17.64 2.22
N ARG A 91 14.70 -18.24 3.39
CA ARG A 91 15.08 -19.65 3.54
C ARG A 91 13.85 -20.48 3.86
#